data_AF-A0A845R2I6-F1
#
_entry.id   AF-A0A845R2I6-F1
#
_cell.length_a   1.000
_cell.length_b   1.000
_cell.length_c   1.000
_cell.angle_alpha   90.00
_cell.angle_beta   90.00
_cell.angle_gamma   90.00
#
_symmetry.space_group_name_H-M   'P 1'
#
loop_
_entity.id
_entity.type
_entity.pdbx_description
1 polymer ?
#
loop_
_entity_poly.entity_id
_entity_poly.type
_entity_poly.pdbx_seq_one_letter_code
_entity_poly.pdbx_strand_id
1 'polypeptide(L)'
;MKQNNSKEKHNNISKYRKKLGYTQKEFAEKLEITQQALSQIENGKLKININIVEKILKEFKSVTFDELLKTNRMSIYITKDNQELLKQYSKEIKGNLNYTISEHELYTLTINNLIKLALDSNIKDIETKGLIKK
;
A
#
# COMPACT_ATOMS: atom_id res chain seq x y z
N MET A 1 -32.19 -24.47 -11.12
CA MET A 1 -30.90 -25.18 -11.08
C MET A 1 -29.86 -24.25 -10.46
N LYS A 2 -29.09 -24.75 -9.48
CA LYS A 2 -28.16 -24.01 -8.64
C LYS A 2 -26.94 -23.54 -9.45
N GLN A 3 -26.55 -22.28 -9.33
CA GLN A 3 -25.14 -21.90 -9.49
C GLN A 3 -24.63 -21.31 -8.17
N ASN A 4 -23.81 -22.13 -7.52
CA ASN A 4 -23.03 -21.82 -6.34
C ASN A 4 -21.92 -20.83 -6.73
N ASN A 5 -22.01 -19.56 -6.33
CA ASN A 5 -20.82 -18.72 -6.26
C ASN A 5 -20.14 -18.94 -4.90
N SER A 6 -19.25 -19.93 -4.90
CA SER A 6 -18.40 -20.34 -3.80
C SER A 6 -17.57 -19.17 -3.25
N LYS A 7 -17.77 -18.87 -1.96
CA LYS A 7 -16.79 -18.34 -0.99
C LYS A 7 -15.37 -18.11 -1.56
N GLU A 8 -15.07 -16.94 -2.11
CA GLU A 8 -13.68 -16.49 -2.23
C GLU A 8 -13.19 -15.96 -0.87
N LYS A 9 -13.00 -16.89 0.06
CA LYS A 9 -12.48 -16.63 1.41
C LYS A 9 -10.96 -16.71 1.43
N HIS A 10 -10.28 -15.69 0.91
CA HIS A 10 -8.86 -15.54 1.22
C HIS A 10 -8.54 -14.05 1.36
N ASN A 11 -8.75 -13.52 2.57
CA ASN A 11 -8.02 -12.32 2.95
C ASN A 11 -6.51 -12.68 2.90
N ASN A 12 -5.69 -11.79 2.35
CA ASN A 12 -4.26 -12.03 2.23
C ASN A 12 -3.53 -11.86 3.58
N ILE A 13 -4.20 -11.36 4.63
CA ILE A 13 -3.63 -11.15 5.96
C ILE A 13 -3.08 -12.45 6.52
N SER A 14 -3.82 -13.56 6.37
CA SER A 14 -3.34 -14.89 6.79
C SER A 14 -2.07 -15.32 6.05
N LYS A 15 -1.93 -14.98 4.77
CA LYS A 15 -0.75 -15.29 3.95
C LYS A 15 0.44 -14.43 4.37
N TYR A 16 0.24 -13.13 4.56
CA TYR A 16 1.29 -12.23 4.99
C TYR A 16 1.78 -12.56 6.39
N ARG A 17 0.86 -12.71 7.36
CA ARG A 17 1.20 -13.13 8.73
C ARG A 17 2.10 -14.38 8.74
N LYS A 18 1.73 -15.41 7.96
CA LYS A 18 2.52 -16.65 7.86
C LYS A 18 3.89 -16.44 7.22
N LYS A 19 4.01 -15.60 6.19
CA LYS A 19 5.32 -15.27 5.57
C LYS A 19 6.31 -14.64 6.55
N LEU A 20 5.81 -14.06 7.64
CA LEU A 20 6.59 -13.39 8.67
C LEU A 20 6.82 -14.27 9.90
N GLY A 21 6.34 -15.51 9.88
CA GLY A 21 6.54 -16.47 10.97
C GLY A 21 5.62 -16.30 12.18
N TYR A 22 4.62 -15.40 12.14
CA TYR A 22 3.75 -15.18 13.29
C TYR A 22 2.59 -16.19 13.39
N THR A 23 2.32 -16.64 14.61
CA THR A 23 1.06 -17.27 14.99
C THR A 23 -0.09 -16.26 14.96
N GLN A 24 -1.35 -16.74 14.95
CA GLN A 24 -2.50 -15.84 15.07
C GLN A 24 -2.50 -15.07 16.40
N LYS A 25 -2.00 -15.68 17.48
CA LYS A 25 -1.96 -15.03 18.80
C LYS A 25 -0.99 -13.85 18.80
N GLU A 26 0.27 -14.09 18.44
CA GLU A 26 1.31 -13.06 18.39
C GLU A 26 0.93 -11.91 17.46
N PHE A 27 0.32 -12.23 16.31
CA PHE A 27 -0.10 -11.21 15.39
C PHE A 27 -1.30 -10.40 15.89
N ALA A 28 -2.26 -11.05 16.56
CA ALA A 28 -3.39 -10.35 17.18
C ALA A 28 -2.91 -9.41 18.30
N GLU A 29 -1.93 -9.83 19.10
CA GLU A 29 -1.29 -9.00 20.12
C GLU A 29 -0.63 -7.75 19.51
N LYS A 30 0.13 -7.91 18.43
CA LYS A 30 0.72 -6.78 17.68
C LYS A 30 -0.32 -5.80 17.13
N LEU A 31 -1.46 -6.31 16.70
CA LEU A 31 -2.56 -5.50 16.18
C LEU A 31 -3.46 -4.94 17.29
N GLU A 32 -3.22 -5.31 18.56
CA GLU A 32 -4.05 -5.00 19.72
C GLU A 32 -5.51 -5.42 19.51
N ILE A 33 -5.73 -6.61 18.98
CA ILE A 33 -7.04 -7.25 18.81
C ILE A 33 -7.05 -8.63 19.45
N THR A 34 -8.23 -9.22 19.63
CA THR A 34 -8.30 -10.60 20.10
C THR A 34 -7.90 -11.58 19.00
N GLN A 35 -7.30 -12.72 19.38
CA GLN A 35 -7.01 -13.81 18.44
C GLN A 35 -8.28 -14.27 17.70
N GLN A 36 -9.43 -14.26 18.37
CA GLN A 36 -10.72 -14.59 17.78
C GLN A 36 -11.13 -13.58 16.70
N ALA A 37 -10.95 -12.27 16.95
CA ALA A 37 -11.21 -11.24 15.96
C ALA A 37 -10.30 -11.39 14.74
N LEU A 38 -9.00 -11.64 14.94
CA LEU A 38 -8.07 -11.92 13.84
C LEU A 38 -8.52 -13.15 13.04
N SER A 39 -8.91 -14.23 13.71
CA SER A 39 -9.41 -15.44 13.04
C SER A 39 -10.65 -15.15 12.20
N GLN A 40 -11.60 -14.35 12.71
CA GLN A 40 -12.77 -13.94 11.93
C GLN A 40 -12.39 -13.07 10.72
N ILE A 41 -11.44 -12.15 10.89
CA ILE A 41 -10.90 -11.32 9.80
C ILE A 41 -10.27 -12.21 8.72
N GLU A 42 -9.37 -13.12 9.09
CA GLU A 42 -8.69 -14.07 8.18
C GLU A 42 -9.67 -14.96 7.42
N ASN A 43 -10.78 -15.32 8.06
CA ASN A 43 -11.83 -16.15 7.48
C ASN A 43 -12.91 -15.35 6.72
N GLY A 44 -12.73 -14.04 6.55
CA GLY A 44 -13.68 -13.15 5.88
C GLY A 44 -15.03 -13.02 6.60
N LYS A 45 -15.09 -13.36 7.88
CA LYS A 45 -16.29 -13.26 8.73
C LYS A 45 -16.44 -11.90 9.40
N LEU A 46 -15.33 -11.17 9.57
CA LEU A 46 -15.31 -9.83 10.14
C LEU A 46 -14.67 -8.87 9.13
N LYS A 47 -15.36 -7.76 8.83
CA LYS A 47 -14.85 -6.70 7.95
C LYS A 47 -13.70 -5.98 8.67
N ILE A 48 -12.57 -5.85 8.00
CA ILE A 48 -11.43 -5.10 8.53
C ILE A 48 -11.72 -3.59 8.48
N ASN A 49 -11.39 -2.87 9.55
CA ASN A 49 -11.45 -1.41 9.57
C ASN A 49 -10.09 -0.79 9.21
N ILE A 50 -10.08 0.51 8.93
CA ILE A 50 -8.88 1.22 8.50
C ILE A 50 -7.77 1.20 9.57
N ASN A 51 -8.11 1.28 10.85
CA ASN A 51 -7.14 1.25 11.95
C ASN A 51 -6.34 -0.06 11.99
N ILE A 52 -7.00 -1.20 11.75
CA ILE A 52 -6.31 -2.50 11.67
C ILE A 52 -5.44 -2.54 10.41
N VAL A 53 -5.92 -2.03 9.27
CA VAL A 53 -5.11 -1.93 8.05
C VAL A 53 -3.85 -1.11 8.30
N GLU A 54 -3.95 0.05 8.93
CA GLU A 54 -2.78 0.88 9.26
C GLU A 54 -1.79 0.17 10.17
N LYS A 55 -2.26 -0.54 11.20
CA LYS A 55 -1.39 -1.34 12.07
C LYS A 55 -0.66 -2.43 11.29
N ILE A 56 -1.35 -3.13 10.40
CA ILE A 56 -0.75 -4.14 9.51
C ILE A 56 0.34 -3.50 8.64
N LEU A 57 0.06 -2.37 8.01
CA LEU A 57 1.01 -1.68 7.12
C LEU A 57 2.21 -1.10 7.90
N LYS A 58 2.02 -0.66 9.15
CA LYS A 58 3.11 -0.20 10.03
C LYS A 58 4.05 -1.34 10.41
N GLU A 59 3.50 -2.52 10.70
CA GLU A 59 4.32 -3.71 10.98
C GLU A 59 5.04 -4.22 9.71
N PHE A 60 4.48 -4.01 8.53
CA PHE A 60 4.97 -4.59 7.28
C PHE A 60 5.39 -3.54 6.25
N LYS A 61 6.66 -3.13 6.34
CA LYS A 61 7.26 -2.18 5.37
C LYS A 61 7.23 -2.66 3.91
N SER A 62 7.08 -3.97 3.68
CA SER A 62 7.07 -4.59 2.34
C SER A 62 5.68 -4.96 1.82
N VAL A 63 4.62 -4.69 2.59
CA VAL A 63 3.24 -4.94 2.16
C VAL A 63 2.54 -3.60 2.00
N THR A 64 1.98 -3.39 0.83
CA THR A 64 1.22 -2.17 0.52
C THR A 64 -0.28 -2.36 0.75
N PHE A 65 -1.01 -1.24 0.81
CA PHE A 65 -2.47 -1.25 0.94
C PHE A 65 -3.15 -2.05 -0.19
N ASP A 66 -2.72 -1.82 -1.43
CA ASP A 66 -3.27 -2.46 -2.61
C ASP A 66 -2.97 -3.97 -2.66
N GLU A 67 -1.79 -4.41 -2.20
CA GLU A 67 -1.45 -5.84 -2.05
C GLU A 67 -2.23 -6.52 -0.92
N LEU A 68 -2.50 -5.79 0.16
CA LEU A 68 -3.27 -6.27 1.31
C LEU A 68 -4.74 -6.49 0.93
N LEU A 69 -5.33 -5.53 0.20
CA LEU A 69 -6.74 -5.52 -0.18
C LEU A 69 -7.03 -6.04 -1.59
N LYS A 70 -6.01 -6.44 -2.37
CA LYS A 70 -6.13 -6.93 -3.75
C LYS A 70 -6.90 -5.97 -4.67
N THR A 71 -6.58 -4.69 -4.60
CA THR A 71 -7.23 -3.70 -5.47
C THR A 71 -6.77 -3.80 -6.93
N ASN A 72 -5.74 -4.61 -7.21
CA ASN A 72 -5.02 -4.70 -8.48
C ASN A 72 -4.40 -3.37 -8.94
N ARG A 73 -4.23 -2.40 -8.05
CA ARG A 73 -3.49 -1.17 -8.33
C ARG A 73 -2.02 -1.36 -7.98
N MET A 74 -1.15 -0.71 -8.74
CA MET A 74 0.25 -0.58 -8.39
C MET A 74 0.38 0.42 -7.24
N SER A 75 1.08 0.00 -6.20
CA SER A 75 1.35 0.76 -4.99
C SER A 75 2.86 0.84 -4.79
N ILE A 76 3.35 2.02 -4.45
CA ILE A 76 4.77 2.28 -4.28
C ILE A 76 4.97 2.88 -2.89
N TYR A 77 5.92 2.34 -2.13
CA TYR A 77 6.38 2.97 -0.90
C TYR A 77 7.35 4.11 -1.26
N ILE A 78 7.01 5.34 -0.85
CA ILE A 78 7.85 6.52 -1.00
C ILE A 78 8.36 6.90 0.39
N THR A 79 9.68 7.11 0.54
CA THR A 79 10.28 7.54 1.82
C THR A 79 9.74 8.91 2.26
N LYS A 80 9.82 9.24 3.55
CA LYS A 80 9.35 10.55 4.05
C LYS A 80 10.03 11.71 3.35
N ASP A 81 11.34 11.62 3.13
CA ASP A 81 12.12 12.67 2.47
C ASP A 81 11.67 12.86 1.02
N ASN A 82 11.45 11.76 0.29
CA ASN A 82 10.94 11.82 -1.08
C ASN A 82 9.48 12.29 -1.15
N GLN A 83 8.67 12.03 -0.12
CA GLN A 83 7.33 12.60 -0.03
C GLN A 83 7.40 14.13 0.12
N GLU A 84 8.30 14.65 0.94
CA GLU A 84 8.47 16.10 1.10
C GLU A 84 8.99 16.77 -0.18
N LEU A 85 9.96 16.15 -0.86
CA LEU A 85 10.44 16.62 -2.15
C LEU A 85 9.31 16.67 -3.20
N LEU A 86 8.50 15.61 -3.27
CA LEU A 86 7.35 15.55 -4.18
C LEU A 86 6.32 16.67 -3.87
N LYS A 87 6.09 16.97 -2.58
CA LYS A 87 5.21 18.08 -2.15
C LYS A 87 5.73 19.43 -2.62
N GLN A 88 7.02 19.69 -2.45
CA GLN A 88 7.65 20.93 -2.88
C GLN A 88 7.51 21.11 -4.39
N TYR A 89 7.91 20.10 -5.18
CA TYR A 89 7.82 20.14 -6.63
C TYR A 89 6.37 20.28 -7.14
N SER A 90 5.42 19.62 -6.48
CA SER A 90 3.99 19.73 -6.84
C SER A 90 3.44 21.14 -6.62
N LYS A 91 3.93 21.89 -5.62
CA LYS A 91 3.53 23.30 -5.40
C LYS A 91 3.99 24.20 -6.54
N GLU A 92 5.19 23.99 -7.08
CA GLU A 92 5.70 24.74 -8.23
C GLU A 92 4.83 24.51 -9.47
N ILE A 93 4.48 23.24 -9.76
CA ILE A 93 3.56 22.89 -10.86
C ILE A 93 2.22 23.58 -10.66
N LYS A 94 1.67 23.55 -9.44
CA LYS A 94 0.39 24.19 -9.13
C LYS A 94 0.39 25.69 -9.43
N GLY A 95 1.52 26.37 -9.20
CA GLY A 95 1.68 27.79 -9.53
C GLY A 95 1.58 28.11 -11.02
N ASN A 96 1.82 27.12 -11.88
CA ASN A 96 1.75 27.25 -13.34
C ASN A 96 0.41 26.80 -13.93
N LEU A 97 -0.52 26.30 -13.11
CA LEU A 97 -1.83 25.86 -13.57
C LEU A 97 -2.83 27.02 -13.60
N ASN A 98 -3.59 27.11 -14.69
CA ASN A 98 -4.63 28.13 -14.86
C ASN A 98 -6.01 27.70 -14.30
N TYR A 99 -6.03 26.66 -13.46
CA TYR A 99 -7.26 26.12 -12.88
C TYR A 99 -7.01 25.52 -11.49
N THR A 100 -8.06 25.45 -10.69
CA THR A 100 -8.02 24.80 -9.38
C THR A 100 -8.01 23.28 -9.54
N ILE A 101 -7.12 22.62 -8.82
CA ILE A 101 -6.95 21.16 -8.84
C ILE A 101 -6.88 20.64 -7.40
N SER A 102 -7.40 19.44 -7.15
CA SER A 102 -7.25 18.80 -5.83
C SER A 102 -5.80 18.37 -5.59
N GLU A 103 -5.44 18.18 -4.32
CA GLU A 103 -4.10 17.73 -3.95
C GLU A 103 -3.77 16.34 -4.55
N HIS A 104 -4.76 15.44 -4.57
CA HIS A 104 -4.62 14.10 -5.13
C HIS A 104 -4.35 14.13 -6.64
N GLU A 105 -5.12 14.92 -7.38
CA GLU A 105 -4.94 15.07 -8.83
C GLU A 105 -3.61 15.75 -9.17
N LEU A 106 -3.18 16.73 -8.37
CA LEU A 106 -1.89 17.38 -8.52
C LEU A 106 -0.73 16.39 -8.36
N TYR A 107 -0.72 15.57 -7.29
CA TYR A 107 0.33 14.55 -7.12
C TYR A 107 0.31 13.52 -8.25
N THR A 108 -0.88 13.13 -8.71
CA THR A 108 -1.02 12.19 -9.83
C THR A 108 -0.41 12.76 -11.11
N LEU A 109 -0.71 14.02 -11.44
CA LEU A 109 -0.15 14.72 -12.57
C LEU A 109 1.39 14.81 -12.46
N THR A 110 1.88 15.24 -11.29
CA THR A 110 3.31 15.37 -11.02
C THR A 110 4.05 14.04 -11.22
N ILE A 111 3.60 12.96 -10.58
CA ILE A 111 4.25 11.64 -10.66
C ILE A 111 4.27 11.12 -12.09
N ASN A 112 3.13 11.22 -12.80
CA ASN A 112 3.04 10.74 -14.18
C ASN A 112 4.01 11.48 -15.12
N ASN A 113 4.16 12.80 -14.93
CA ASN A 113 5.10 13.59 -15.73
C ASN A 113 6.56 13.26 -15.39
N LEU A 114 6.90 13.09 -14.11
CA LEU A 114 8.24 12.68 -13.69
C LEU A 114 8.63 11.33 -14.28
N ILE A 115 7.71 10.36 -14.31
CA ILE A 115 7.94 9.04 -14.91
C ILE A 115 8.24 9.17 -16.41
N LYS A 116 7.45 9.97 -17.14
CA LYS A 116 7.67 10.18 -18.58
C LYS A 116 9.04 10.80 -18.84
N LEU A 117 9.38 11.89 -18.16
CA LEU A 117 10.68 12.56 -18.29
C LEU A 117 11.85 11.62 -17.98
N ALA A 118 11.72 10.80 -16.94
CA ALA A 118 12.71 9.81 -16.56
C ALA A 118 12.93 8.74 -17.64
N LEU A 119 11.85 8.23 -18.22
CA LEU A 119 11.92 7.24 -19.29
C LEU A 119 12.49 7.84 -20.58
N ASP A 120 12.10 9.05 -20.93
CA ASP A 120 12.59 9.76 -22.12
C ASP A 120 14.08 10.13 -22.01
N SER A 121 14.54 10.43 -20.80
CA SER A 121 15.94 10.78 -20.51
C SER A 121 16.87 9.57 -20.39
N ASN A 122 16.35 8.34 -20.57
CA ASN A 122 17.15 7.11 -20.61
C ASN A 122 18.00 6.89 -19.34
N ILE A 123 17.41 7.06 -18.15
CA ILE A 123 18.13 6.94 -16.85
C ILE A 123 18.89 5.61 -16.79
N LYS A 124 20.24 5.69 -16.78
CA LYS A 124 21.13 4.52 -16.73
C LYS A 124 21.57 4.14 -15.30
N ASP A 125 21.52 5.09 -14.37
CA ASP A 125 22.01 4.93 -13.00
C ASP A 125 20.86 4.78 -12.01
N ILE A 126 20.24 3.59 -12.00
CA ILE A 126 19.31 3.21 -10.94
C ILE A 126 20.14 2.81 -9.72
N GLU A 127 20.15 3.65 -8.68
CA GLU A 127 20.73 3.27 -7.39
C GLU A 127 19.93 2.12 -6.76
N THR A 128 20.48 0.91 -6.81
CA THR A 128 19.87 -0.28 -6.19
C THR A 128 20.17 -0.41 -4.70
N LYS A 129 21.04 0.46 -4.15
CA LYS A 129 21.42 0.46 -2.73
C LYS A 129 20.27 1.00 -1.87
N GLY A 130 19.51 0.08 -1.27
CA GLY A 130 18.35 0.40 -0.42
C GLY A 130 17.12 -0.47 -0.71
N LEU A 131 17.11 -1.17 -1.84
CA LEU A 131 16.18 -2.28 -2.06
C LEU A 131 16.57 -3.39 -1.08
N ILE A 132 15.84 -3.46 0.03
CA ILE A 132 16.03 -4.46 1.09
C ILE A 132 16.17 -5.83 0.42
N LYS A 133 17.37 -6.41 0.49
CA LYS A 133 17.55 -7.85 0.22
C LYS A 133 16.65 -8.58 1.22
N LYS A 134 15.67 -9.31 0.68
CA LYS A 134 14.84 -10.24 1.44
C LYS A 134 15.70 -11.26 2.18
#